data_AF-W4VLS2-F1
#
_entry.id   AF-W4VLS2-F1
#
_cell.length_a   1.000
_cell.length_b   1.000
_cell.length_c   1.000
_cell.angle_alpha   90.00
_cell.angle_beta   90.00
_cell.angle_gamma   90.00
#
_symmetry.space_group_name_H-M   'P 1'
#
loop_
_entity.id
_entity.type
_entity.pdbx_description
1 polymer ?
#
loop_
_entity_poly.entity_id
_entity_poly.type
_entity_poly.pdbx_seq_one_letter_code
_entity_poly.pdbx_strand_id
1 'polypeptide(L)' 'MAMEARGYRGSEGRTKLRVLRFTSVDYQAFLFYLVIIIIFFSLRN' A
#
# COMPACT_ATOMS: atom_id res chain seq x y z
N MET A 1 15.58 25.82 13.50
CA MET A 1 15.20 24.48 13.99
C MET A 1 13.67 24.42 14.20
N ALA A 2 12.87 24.03 13.19
CA ALA A 2 11.41 23.99 13.32
C ALA A 2 10.86 22.59 13.67
N MET A 3 11.54 21.53 13.21
CA MET A 3 11.15 20.14 13.44
C MET A 3 11.57 19.68 14.84
N GLU A 4 12.79 20.02 15.25
CA GLU A 4 13.34 19.70 16.57
C GLU A 4 12.70 20.53 17.70
N ALA A 5 12.36 21.79 17.42
CA ALA A 5 11.58 22.63 18.36
C ALA A 5 10.17 22.08 18.62
N ARG A 6 9.65 21.25 17.71
CA ARG A 6 8.38 20.50 17.87
C ARG A 6 8.58 19.13 18.53
N GLY A 7 9.77 18.84 19.06
CA GLY A 7 10.06 17.58 19.76
C GLY A 7 10.33 16.39 18.84
N TYR A 8 10.68 16.64 17.57
CA TYR A 8 11.12 15.56 16.68
C TYR A 8 12.53 15.10 17.07
N ARG A 9 12.63 13.88 17.63
CA ARG A 9 13.88 13.25 18.13
C ARG A 9 14.29 11.98 17.38
N GLY A 10 13.81 11.80 16.13
CA GLY A 10 14.00 10.57 15.33
C GLY A 10 12.70 9.82 15.02
N SER A 11 12.77 8.71 14.29
CA SER A 11 11.60 7.98 13.76
C SER A 11 11.14 6.79 14.63
N GLU A 12 11.98 6.30 15.53
CA GLU A 12 11.67 5.16 16.40
C GLU A 12 10.52 5.46 17.38
N GLY A 13 9.66 4.46 17.62
CA GLY A 13 8.55 4.57 18.58
C GLY A 13 7.42 5.53 18.19
N ARG A 14 7.44 6.13 16.99
CA ARG A 14 6.41 7.06 16.52
C ARG A 14 5.17 6.34 16.00
N THR A 15 4.00 6.91 16.27
CA THR A 15 2.75 6.47 15.67
C THR A 15 2.58 7.05 14.27
N LYS A 16 1.95 6.29 13.37
CA LYS A 16 1.62 6.76 12.02
C LYS A 16 0.35 7.62 12.09
N LEU A 17 0.43 8.86 11.64
CA LEU A 17 -0.73 9.77 11.59
C LEU A 17 -1.81 9.26 10.61
N ARG A 18 -1.41 8.68 9.49
CA ARG A 18 -2.32 8.15 8.47
C ARG A 18 -1.89 6.74 8.09
N VAL A 19 -2.79 5.79 8.36
CA VAL A 19 -2.60 4.38 8.00
C VAL A 19 -3.44 4.09 6.75
N LEU A 20 -2.82 3.50 5.74
CA LEU A 20 -3.56 3.05 4.56
C LEU A 20 -4.45 1.86 4.95
N ARG A 21 -5.71 1.90 4.53
CA ARG A 21 -6.69 0.85 4.77
C ARG A 21 -7.01 0.20 3.43
N PHE A 22 -7.08 -1.13 3.43
CA PHE A 22 -7.65 -1.84 2.30
C PHE A 22 -9.12 -1.49 2.16
N THR A 23 -9.50 -1.19 0.94
CA THR A 23 -10.85 -0.85 0.52
C THR A 23 -11.32 -1.87 -0.52
N SER A 24 -12.61 -1.89 -0.81
CA SER A 24 -13.19 -2.79 -1.82
C SER A 24 -12.52 -2.66 -3.19
N VAL A 25 -12.02 -1.47 -3.54
CA VAL A 25 -11.32 -1.21 -4.80
C VAL A 25 -10.02 -2.00 -4.89
N ASP A 26 -9.29 -2.15 -3.79
CA ASP A 26 -8.04 -2.91 -3.76
C ASP A 26 -8.28 -4.40 -4.09
N TYR A 27 -9.38 -4.96 -3.57
CA TYR A 27 -9.77 -6.34 -3.89
C TYR A 27 -10.21 -6.50 -5.34
N GLN A 28 -10.93 -5.52 -5.90
CA GLN A 28 -11.30 -5.53 -7.32
C GLN A 28 -10.07 -5.45 -8.22
N ALA A 29 -9.11 -4.58 -7.89
CA ALA A 29 -7.86 -4.47 -8.62
C ALA A 29 -7.05 -5.77 -8.56
N PHE A 30 -7.00 -6.42 -7.40
CA PHE A 30 -6.35 -7.71 -7.23
C PHE A 30 -7.01 -8.81 -8.08
N LEU A 31 -8.34 -8.89 -8.08
CA LEU A 31 -9.08 -9.85 -8.89
C LEU A 31 -8.82 -9.64 -10.39
N PHE A 32 -8.88 -8.39 -10.86
CA PHE A 32 -8.63 -8.04 -12.25
C PHE A 32 -7.21 -8.44 -12.68
N TYR A 33 -6.22 -8.17 -11.83
CA TYR A 33 -4.83 -8.57 -12.08
C TYR A 33 -4.67 -10.10 -12.18
N LEU A 34 -5.34 -10.85 -11.30
CA LEU A 34 -5.32 -12.31 -11.32
C LEU A 34 -5.92 -12.86 -12.62
N VAL A 35 -7.04 -12.30 -13.08
CA VAL A 35 -7.66 -12.66 -14.36
C VAL A 35 -6.71 -12.41 -15.54
N ILE A 36 -6.01 -11.27 -15.56
CA ILE A 36 -5.02 -10.97 -16.59
C ILE A 36 -3.91 -12.02 -16.60
N ILE A 37 -3.39 -12.41 -15.43
CA ILE A 37 -2.37 -13.45 -15.31
C ILE A 37 -2.89 -14.76 -15.92
N ILE A 38 -4.08 -15.21 -15.54
CA ILE A 38 -4.66 -16.46 -16.05
C ILE A 38 -4.77 -16.40 -17.58
N ILE A 39 -5.31 -15.31 -18.13
CA ILE A 39 -5.43 -15.14 -19.58
C ILE A 39 -4.05 -15.20 -20.25
N PHE A 40 -3.08 -14.47 -19.71
CA PHE A 40 -1.73 -14.43 -20.26
C PHE A 40 -1.06 -15.82 -20.28
N PHE A 41 -1.23 -16.61 -19.23
CA PHE A 41 -0.71 -17.98 -19.18
C PHE A 41 -1.48 -18.94 -20.08
N SER A 42 -2.80 -18.82 -20.17
CA SER A 42 -3.61 -19.63 -21.08
C SER A 42 -3.30 -19.38 -22.55
N LEU A 43 -2.96 -18.13 -22.91
CA LEU A 43 -2.52 -17.77 -24.27
C LEU A 43 -1.08 -18.18 -24.59
N ARG A 44 -0.29 -18.53 -23.56
CA ARG A 44 1.10 -18.99 -23.72
C ARG A 44 1.19 -20.52 -23.99
N ASN A 45 0.09 -21.25 -23.86
CA ASN A 45 -0.01 -22.67 -24.22
C ASN A 45 -0.33 -22.85 -25.71
#